data_AF-A0A316ZG40-F1
#
_entry.id   AF-A0A316ZG40-F1
#
_cell.length_a   1.000
_cell.length_b   1.000
_cell.length_c   1.000
_cell.angle_alpha   90.00
_cell.angle_beta   90.00
_cell.angle_gamma   90.00
#
_symmetry.space_group_name_H-M   'P 1'
#
loop_
_entity.id
_entity.type
_entity.pdbx_description
1 polymer ?
#
loop_
_entity_poly.entity_id
_entity_poly.type
_entity_poly.pdbx_seq_one_letter_code
_entity_poly.pdbx_strand_id
1 'polypeptide(L)'
;MSAVASSSSSSAASSSAAPAAQSQRIGIEQLLAARRASPAVRVVVDAPALSIGCAAVLALRAVAIGQPAALVGTRTLMGMFPVAFPYFALRELVVVPQLGGSVTSAEARHLGGVPQSALSGLLLGPVVSMYRSRGAMHGVPRAALTFAAAFGGGQLLLNEVMAASGWVYAKTRSESEQSEVSSGASPSGSVASAAAPSRPLAAPAQPDAMPAAPSPEAQHDEPWYSRASLSRLLPVRKISDDEYARKLGERERELEKRLAELHGELRASSVEERGAGAVKV
;
A
#
# COMPACT_ATOMS: atom_id res chain seq x y z
N MET A 1 4.41 -54.79 43.62
CA MET A 1 5.52 -54.66 42.66
C MET A 1 4.92 -54.44 41.29
N SER A 2 5.27 -53.30 40.66
CA SER A 2 5.36 -52.98 39.21
C SER A 2 4.30 -53.51 38.23
N ALA A 3 3.78 -52.76 37.26
CA ALA A 3 3.98 -51.39 36.85
C ALA A 3 2.81 -50.99 35.93
N VAL A 4 2.52 -49.69 35.93
CA VAL A 4 1.69 -48.96 34.97
C VAL A 4 2.27 -49.09 33.56
N ALA A 5 1.43 -49.35 32.56
CA ALA A 5 1.77 -49.13 31.15
C ALA A 5 0.65 -48.33 30.47
N SER A 6 1.00 -47.09 30.18
CA SER A 6 0.20 -46.03 29.61
C SER A 6 0.05 -46.19 28.09
N SER A 7 -1.16 -45.86 27.61
CA SER A 7 -1.51 -45.18 26.36
C SER A 7 -0.48 -45.06 25.21
N SER A 8 -0.93 -45.41 23.99
CA SER A 8 -0.75 -44.55 22.80
C SER A 8 -1.68 -44.98 21.66
N SER A 9 -2.86 -44.35 21.61
CA SER A 9 -3.68 -44.27 20.41
C SER A 9 -3.09 -43.20 19.48
N SER A 10 -2.47 -43.61 18.39
CA SER A 10 -2.03 -42.72 17.32
C SER A 10 -3.22 -42.33 16.43
N SER A 11 -3.90 -41.26 16.82
CA SER A 11 -4.85 -40.54 15.96
C SER A 11 -4.08 -39.86 14.82
N ALA A 12 -4.02 -40.50 13.66
CA ALA A 12 -3.57 -39.87 12.42
C ALA A 12 -4.62 -38.84 11.98
N ALA A 13 -4.54 -37.63 12.54
CA ALA A 13 -5.31 -36.48 12.11
C ALA A 13 -4.79 -36.01 10.74
N SER A 14 -5.57 -36.32 9.73
CA SER A 14 -5.59 -35.77 8.37
C SER A 14 -5.21 -34.28 8.29
N SER A 15 -4.01 -33.99 7.79
CA SER A 15 -3.57 -32.67 7.33
C SER A 15 -4.05 -32.40 5.90
N SER A 16 -5.35 -32.23 5.74
CA SER A 16 -6.01 -31.92 4.47
C SER A 16 -6.37 -30.42 4.37
N ALA A 17 -5.37 -29.53 4.39
CA ALA A 17 -5.62 -28.08 4.31
C ALA A 17 -4.60 -27.29 3.47
N ALA A 18 -3.81 -27.93 2.59
CA ALA A 18 -2.73 -27.27 1.85
C ALA A 18 -2.85 -27.09 0.30
N PRO A 19 -3.85 -27.60 -0.45
CA PRO A 19 -3.81 -27.46 -1.92
C PRO A 19 -4.36 -26.13 -2.48
N ALA A 20 -5.22 -25.41 -1.75
CA ALA A 20 -5.89 -24.20 -2.29
C ALA A 20 -4.95 -22.99 -2.43
N ALA A 21 -4.05 -22.78 -1.46
CA ALA A 21 -3.13 -21.64 -1.46
C ALA A 21 -2.04 -21.76 -2.56
N GLN A 22 -1.65 -22.99 -2.90
CA GLN A 22 -0.63 -23.24 -3.92
C GLN A 22 -1.18 -23.06 -5.34
N SER A 23 -2.44 -23.46 -5.57
CA SER A 23 -3.14 -23.23 -6.85
C SER A 23 -3.39 -21.74 -7.13
N GLN A 24 -3.74 -20.95 -6.11
CA GLN A 24 -3.94 -19.50 -6.26
C GLN A 24 -2.64 -18.74 -6.55
N ARG A 25 -1.51 -19.14 -5.96
CA ARG A 25 -0.20 -18.50 -6.22
C ARG A 25 0.25 -18.68 -7.66
N ILE A 26 0.00 -19.85 -8.26
CA ILE A 26 0.34 -20.11 -9.66
C ILE A 26 -0.48 -19.20 -10.59
N GLY A 27 -1.74 -18.94 -10.26
CA GLY A 27 -2.60 -18.03 -11.04
C GLY A 27 -2.13 -16.57 -11.02
N ILE A 28 -1.68 -16.06 -9.88
CA ILE A 28 -1.23 -14.66 -9.75
C ILE A 28 0.06 -14.43 -10.53
N GLU A 29 1.06 -15.31 -10.39
CA GLU A 29 2.33 -15.16 -11.12
C GLU A 29 2.15 -15.27 -12.63
N GLN A 30 1.28 -16.18 -13.09
CA GLN A 30 0.91 -16.29 -14.50
C GLN A 30 0.19 -15.03 -15.00
N LEU A 31 -0.70 -14.45 -14.19
CA LEU A 31 -1.39 -13.21 -14.52
C LEU A 31 -0.43 -12.02 -14.57
N LEU A 32 0.55 -11.96 -13.65
CA LEU A 32 1.60 -10.94 -13.65
C LEU A 32 2.52 -11.08 -14.87
N ALA A 33 2.91 -12.31 -15.23
CA ALA A 33 3.68 -12.58 -16.44
C ALA A 33 2.90 -12.20 -17.72
N ALA A 34 1.64 -12.60 -17.81
CA ALA A 34 0.75 -12.26 -18.92
C ALA A 34 0.51 -10.75 -19.03
N ARG A 35 0.36 -10.05 -17.91
CA ARG A 35 0.25 -8.58 -17.85
C ARG A 35 1.51 -7.90 -18.37
N ARG A 36 2.71 -8.44 -18.10
CA ARG A 36 3.95 -7.90 -18.69
C ARG A 36 4.01 -8.16 -20.19
N ALA A 37 3.58 -9.34 -20.64
CA ALA A 37 3.68 -9.77 -22.03
C ALA A 37 2.67 -9.11 -22.99
N SER A 38 1.46 -8.79 -22.52
CA SER A 38 0.38 -8.31 -23.40
C SER A 38 -0.19 -6.96 -22.97
N PRO A 39 -0.18 -5.92 -23.84
CA PRO A 39 -0.79 -4.63 -23.53
C PRO A 39 -2.30 -4.75 -23.35
N ALA A 40 -2.97 -5.66 -24.07
CA ALA A 40 -4.41 -5.89 -23.91
C ALA A 40 -4.76 -6.40 -22.50
N VAL A 41 -3.93 -7.29 -21.93
CA VAL A 41 -4.12 -7.78 -20.57
C VAL A 41 -3.95 -6.65 -19.55
N ARG A 42 -3.01 -5.73 -19.77
CA ARG A 42 -2.86 -4.54 -18.91
C ARG A 42 -4.11 -3.69 -18.91
N VAL A 43 -4.70 -3.42 -20.07
CA VAL A 43 -5.95 -2.64 -20.16
C VAL A 43 -7.07 -3.30 -19.36
N VAL A 44 -7.25 -4.61 -19.54
CA VAL A 44 -8.32 -5.38 -18.87
C VAL A 44 -8.12 -5.44 -17.35
N VAL A 45 -6.89 -5.44 -16.86
CA VAL A 45 -6.59 -5.49 -15.42
C VAL A 45 -6.58 -4.09 -14.80
N ASP A 46 -5.96 -3.11 -15.46
CA ASP A 46 -5.67 -1.81 -14.88
C ASP A 46 -6.88 -0.88 -14.89
N ALA A 47 -7.75 -0.98 -15.90
CA ALA A 47 -8.99 -0.21 -15.95
C ALA A 47 -9.96 -0.49 -14.79
N PRO A 48 -10.32 -1.76 -14.49
CA PRO A 48 -11.14 -2.05 -13.32
C PRO A 48 -10.39 -1.77 -12.03
N ALA A 49 -9.08 -2.04 -11.95
CA ALA A 49 -8.30 -1.74 -10.75
C ALA A 49 -8.33 -0.25 -10.40
N LEU A 50 -8.14 0.64 -11.39
CA LEU A 50 -8.27 2.09 -11.19
C LEU A 50 -9.69 2.48 -10.75
N SER A 51 -10.70 1.91 -11.41
CA SER A 51 -12.11 2.22 -11.11
C SER A 51 -12.50 1.81 -9.69
N ILE A 52 -12.08 0.63 -9.26
CA ILE A 52 -12.28 0.11 -7.91
C ILE A 52 -11.48 0.95 -6.89
N GLY A 53 -10.23 1.28 -7.21
CA GLY A 53 -9.39 2.12 -6.35
C GLY A 53 -10.02 3.50 -6.10
N CYS A 54 -10.46 4.18 -7.16
CA CYS A 54 -11.18 5.45 -7.04
C CYS A 54 -12.49 5.31 -6.24
N ALA A 55 -13.27 4.25 -6.49
CA ALA A 55 -14.50 3.98 -5.76
C ALA A 55 -14.25 3.75 -4.27
N ALA A 56 -13.20 3.00 -3.92
CA ALA A 56 -12.81 2.75 -2.53
C ALA A 56 -12.38 4.04 -1.82
N VAL A 57 -11.54 4.87 -2.46
CA VAL A 57 -11.09 6.15 -1.87
C VAL A 57 -12.27 7.10 -1.63
N LEU A 58 -13.19 7.22 -2.59
CA LEU A 58 -14.36 8.08 -2.41
C LEU A 58 -15.39 7.50 -1.43
N ALA A 59 -15.53 6.17 -1.35
CA ALA A 59 -16.35 5.52 -0.33
C ALA A 59 -15.79 5.79 1.07
N LEU A 60 -14.47 5.67 1.28
CA LEU A 60 -13.82 6.00 2.55
C LEU A 60 -14.03 7.47 2.93
N ARG A 61 -13.89 8.39 1.96
CA ARG A 61 -14.20 9.80 2.18
C ARG A 61 -15.67 10.03 2.54
N ALA A 62 -16.59 9.30 1.92
CA ALA A 62 -18.02 9.39 2.23
C ALA A 62 -18.32 8.96 3.68
N VAL A 63 -17.69 7.88 4.17
CA VAL A 63 -17.78 7.47 5.58
C VAL A 63 -17.35 8.62 6.51
N ALA A 64 -16.21 9.25 6.21
CA ALA A 64 -15.68 10.35 7.02
C ALA A 64 -16.60 11.58 7.10
N ILE A 65 -17.48 11.78 6.10
CA ILE A 65 -18.41 12.91 6.02
C ILE A 65 -19.84 12.48 6.43
N GLY A 66 -20.05 11.23 6.88
CA GLY A 66 -21.35 10.72 7.29
C GLY A 66 -22.32 10.43 6.13
N GLN A 67 -21.79 10.19 4.92
CA GLN A 67 -22.57 9.85 3.73
C GLN A 67 -22.61 8.32 3.48
N PRO A 68 -23.62 7.81 2.75
CA PRO A 68 -23.75 6.39 2.45
C PRO A 68 -22.64 5.90 1.51
N ALA A 69 -21.59 5.32 2.08
CA ALA A 69 -20.38 4.91 1.37
C ALA A 69 -20.61 3.92 0.23
N ALA A 70 -21.52 2.96 0.40
CA ALA A 70 -21.86 1.98 -0.64
C ALA A 70 -22.47 2.65 -1.88
N LEU A 71 -23.35 3.64 -1.68
CA LEU A 71 -23.96 4.39 -2.78
C LEU A 71 -22.93 5.24 -3.53
N VAL A 72 -22.05 5.93 -2.78
CA VAL A 72 -20.99 6.75 -3.38
C VAL A 72 -19.99 5.88 -4.14
N GLY A 73 -19.57 4.75 -3.56
CA GLY A 73 -18.64 3.81 -4.19
C GLY A 73 -19.21 3.21 -5.48
N THR A 74 -20.44 2.69 -5.45
CA THR A 74 -21.08 2.11 -6.64
C THR A 74 -21.29 3.13 -7.75
N ARG A 75 -21.77 4.33 -7.43
CA ARG A 75 -21.93 5.42 -8.41
C ARG A 75 -20.59 5.85 -9.00
N THR A 76 -19.54 5.92 -8.18
CA THR A 76 -18.18 6.22 -8.64
C THR A 76 -17.68 5.14 -9.58
N LEU A 77 -17.86 3.86 -9.23
CA LEU A 77 -17.42 2.74 -10.06
C LEU A 77 -18.10 2.76 -11.44
N MET A 78 -19.43 2.96 -11.47
CA MET A 78 -20.19 3.08 -12.72
C MET A 78 -19.79 4.30 -13.56
N GLY A 79 -19.45 5.42 -12.91
CA GLY A 79 -19.03 6.64 -13.60
C GLY A 79 -17.60 6.62 -14.11
N MET A 80 -16.69 5.94 -13.39
CA MET A 80 -15.26 5.95 -13.68
C MET A 80 -14.86 4.88 -14.70
N PHE A 81 -15.50 3.71 -14.70
CA PHE A 81 -15.13 2.63 -15.61
C PHE A 81 -15.20 3.03 -17.11
N PRO A 82 -16.25 3.74 -17.58
CA PRO A 82 -16.34 4.22 -18.97
C PRO A 82 -15.27 5.24 -19.35
N VAL A 83 -14.57 5.84 -18.38
CA VAL A 83 -13.46 6.77 -18.60
C VAL A 83 -12.13 6.02 -18.49
N ALA A 84 -11.98 5.16 -17.49
CA ALA A 84 -10.76 4.39 -17.22
C ALA A 84 -10.45 3.41 -18.35
N PHE A 85 -11.45 2.69 -18.86
CA PHE A 85 -11.23 1.72 -19.94
C PHE A 85 -10.65 2.35 -21.22
N PRO A 86 -11.28 3.37 -21.85
CA PRO A 86 -10.71 3.98 -23.05
C PRO A 86 -9.40 4.72 -22.75
N TYR A 87 -9.20 5.25 -21.55
CA TYR A 87 -7.91 5.81 -21.13
C TYR A 87 -6.79 4.78 -21.24
N PHE A 88 -6.93 3.61 -20.60
CA PHE A 88 -5.90 2.58 -20.64
C PHE A 88 -5.75 1.97 -22.04
N ALA A 89 -6.84 1.82 -22.79
CA ALA A 89 -6.78 1.37 -24.17
C ALA A 89 -5.94 2.34 -25.04
N LEU A 90 -6.19 3.64 -24.95
CA LEU A 90 -5.38 4.66 -25.65
C LEU A 90 -3.93 4.64 -25.18
N ARG A 91 -3.70 4.59 -23.87
CA ARG A 91 -2.34 4.58 -23.32
C ARG A 91 -1.54 3.38 -23.80
N GLU A 92 -2.03 2.16 -23.61
CA GLU A 92 -1.25 0.94 -23.85
C GLU A 92 -1.26 0.50 -25.32
N LEU A 93 -2.33 0.74 -26.07
CA LEU A 93 -2.45 0.27 -27.46
C LEU A 93 -2.05 1.34 -28.48
N VAL A 94 -2.13 2.62 -28.14
CA VAL A 94 -1.83 3.72 -29.07
C VAL A 94 -0.58 4.48 -28.65
N VAL A 95 -0.50 4.95 -27.41
CA VAL A 95 0.56 5.89 -26.99
C VAL A 95 1.88 5.17 -26.66
N VAL A 96 1.84 4.10 -25.86
CA VAL A 96 3.03 3.36 -25.43
C VAL A 96 3.84 2.80 -26.61
N PRO A 97 3.23 2.20 -27.65
CA PRO A 97 3.98 1.72 -28.82
C PRO A 97 4.70 2.85 -29.58
N GLN A 98 4.13 4.06 -29.60
CA GLN A 98 4.65 5.19 -30.36
C GLN A 98 5.80 5.92 -29.63
N LEU A 99 5.80 5.90 -28.29
CA LEU A 99 6.77 6.64 -27.49
C LEU A 99 8.06 5.87 -27.16
N GLY A 100 8.17 4.58 -27.49
CA GLY A 100 9.41 3.79 -27.36
C GLY A 100 10.01 3.80 -25.94
N GLY A 101 9.72 2.78 -25.13
CA GLY A 101 10.18 2.70 -23.75
C GLY A 101 11.69 2.52 -23.60
N SER A 102 12.44 3.60 -23.43
CA SER A 102 13.81 3.57 -22.91
C SER A 102 14.06 4.79 -22.03
N VAL A 103 13.53 4.76 -20.80
CA VAL A 103 13.95 5.67 -19.73
C VAL A 103 14.88 4.88 -18.82
N THR A 104 16.04 5.44 -18.50
CA THR A 104 17.06 4.82 -17.66
C THR A 104 16.53 4.57 -16.23
N SER A 105 17.06 3.53 -15.58
CA SER A 105 16.50 2.84 -14.40
C SER A 105 16.15 3.74 -13.19
N ALA A 106 16.84 4.86 -12.98
CA ALA A 106 16.59 5.74 -11.83
C ALA A 106 15.48 6.75 -12.12
N GLU A 107 15.55 7.45 -13.25
CA GLU A 107 14.59 8.48 -13.66
C GLU A 107 13.23 7.86 -14.08
N ALA A 108 13.28 6.62 -14.58
CA ALA A 108 12.10 5.80 -14.86
C ALA A 108 11.22 5.55 -13.64
N ARG A 109 11.74 5.62 -12.41
CA ARG A 109 10.95 5.37 -11.20
C ARG A 109 10.01 6.53 -10.86
N HIS A 110 10.42 7.77 -11.12
CA HIS A 110 9.66 8.96 -10.78
C HIS A 110 8.84 9.50 -11.95
N LEU A 111 9.42 9.50 -13.15
CA LEU A 111 8.80 10.07 -14.36
C LEU A 111 8.27 9.00 -15.33
N GLY A 112 8.48 7.72 -15.01
CA GLY A 112 8.03 6.61 -15.85
C GLY A 112 6.53 6.65 -16.11
N GLY A 113 6.13 6.60 -17.37
CA GLY A 113 4.72 6.55 -17.76
C GLY A 113 3.98 7.89 -17.71
N VAL A 114 4.59 8.96 -17.19
CA VAL A 114 3.95 10.28 -17.05
C VAL A 114 3.60 10.91 -18.40
N PRO A 115 4.51 11.01 -19.39
CA PRO A 115 4.15 11.58 -20.69
C PRO A 115 3.11 10.72 -21.42
N GLN A 116 3.18 9.39 -21.30
CA GLN A 116 2.18 8.50 -21.88
C GLN A 116 0.79 8.70 -21.24
N SER A 117 0.74 8.92 -19.93
CA SER A 117 -0.48 9.20 -19.17
C SER A 117 -1.07 10.57 -19.51
N ALA A 118 -0.22 11.59 -19.62
CA ALA A 118 -0.64 12.93 -20.00
C ALA A 118 -1.18 12.97 -21.44
N LEU A 119 -0.51 12.33 -22.40
CA LEU A 119 -0.95 12.25 -23.80
C LEU A 119 -2.25 11.47 -23.96
N SER A 120 -2.41 10.34 -23.28
CA SER A 120 -3.67 9.59 -23.30
C SER A 120 -4.81 10.39 -22.67
N GLY A 121 -4.56 11.13 -21.58
CA GLY A 121 -5.52 12.08 -21.02
C GLY A 121 -5.88 13.20 -22.00
N LEU A 122 -4.89 13.77 -22.69
CA LEU A 122 -5.08 14.80 -23.71
C LEU A 122 -5.99 14.33 -24.85
N LEU A 123 -5.82 13.08 -25.31
CA LEU A 123 -6.65 12.48 -26.36
C LEU A 123 -8.06 12.13 -25.87
N LEU A 124 -8.20 11.67 -24.63
CA LEU A 124 -9.49 11.25 -24.07
C LEU A 124 -10.39 12.44 -23.70
N GLY A 125 -9.80 13.54 -23.19
CA GLY A 125 -10.53 14.71 -22.72
C GLY A 125 -11.53 15.29 -23.73
N PRO A 126 -11.14 15.54 -25.00
CA PRO A 126 -12.03 15.95 -26.08
C PRO A 126 -13.23 15.01 -26.26
N VAL A 127 -12.98 13.70 -26.29
CA VAL A 127 -14.02 12.68 -26.54
C VAL A 127 -15.04 12.68 -25.41
N VAL A 128 -14.59 12.68 -24.16
CA VAL A 128 -15.46 12.74 -22.98
C VAL A 128 -16.24 14.05 -22.93
N SER A 129 -15.59 15.17 -23.26
CA SER A 129 -16.21 16.49 -23.30
C SER A 129 -17.32 16.56 -24.34
N MET A 130 -17.05 16.14 -25.58
CA MET A 130 -18.05 16.13 -26.66
C MET A 130 -19.24 15.22 -26.36
N TYR A 131 -18.97 14.03 -25.78
CA TYR A 131 -20.02 13.11 -25.36
C TYR A 131 -20.94 13.73 -24.30
N ARG A 132 -20.35 14.40 -23.30
CA ARG A 132 -21.11 14.99 -22.19
C ARG A 132 -21.80 16.30 -22.58
N SER A 133 -21.20 17.09 -23.45
CA SER A 133 -21.72 18.39 -23.88
C SER A 133 -22.71 18.30 -25.04
N ARG A 134 -23.07 17.08 -25.48
CA ARG A 134 -23.91 16.82 -26.67
C ARG A 134 -23.39 17.56 -27.91
N GLY A 135 -22.06 17.58 -28.09
CA GLY A 135 -21.40 18.13 -29.28
C GLY A 135 -20.95 19.59 -29.19
N ALA A 136 -21.06 20.27 -28.05
CA ALA A 136 -20.54 21.64 -27.92
C ALA A 136 -19.00 21.66 -27.90
N MET A 137 -18.39 22.37 -28.86
CA MET A 137 -16.93 22.38 -29.08
C MET A 137 -16.15 23.35 -28.18
N HIS A 138 -16.81 24.35 -27.59
CA HIS A 138 -16.12 25.40 -26.80
C HIS A 138 -15.40 24.87 -25.54
N GLY A 139 -15.79 23.69 -25.03
CA GLY A 139 -15.18 23.07 -23.86
C GLY A 139 -14.04 22.10 -24.16
N VAL A 140 -13.75 21.81 -25.43
CA VAL A 140 -12.80 20.77 -25.84
C VAL A 140 -11.35 21.04 -25.40
N PRO A 141 -10.74 22.23 -25.65
CA PRO A 141 -9.34 22.45 -25.27
C PRO A 141 -9.15 22.45 -23.75
N ARG A 142 -10.13 22.98 -23.01
CA ARG A 142 -10.12 22.94 -21.53
C ARG A 142 -10.18 21.50 -21.03
N ALA A 143 -11.06 20.67 -21.60
CA ALA A 143 -11.18 19.27 -21.23
C ALA A 143 -9.93 18.45 -21.58
N ALA A 144 -9.29 18.73 -22.72
CA ALA A 144 -8.03 18.09 -23.08
C ALA A 144 -6.94 18.37 -22.03
N LEU A 145 -6.76 19.65 -21.67
CA LEU A 145 -5.76 20.05 -20.68
C LEU A 145 -6.08 19.54 -19.28
N THR A 146 -7.34 19.57 -18.84
CA THR A 146 -7.71 19.06 -17.51
C THR A 146 -7.50 17.55 -17.39
N PHE A 147 -7.83 16.79 -18.44
CA PHE A 147 -7.59 15.35 -18.45
C PHE A 147 -6.09 15.03 -18.54
N ALA A 148 -5.33 15.75 -19.37
CA ALA A 148 -3.87 15.59 -19.42
C ALA A 148 -3.23 15.85 -18.05
N ALA A 149 -3.63 16.93 -17.38
CA ALA A 149 -3.14 17.25 -16.04
C ALA A 149 -3.58 16.21 -14.99
N ALA A 150 -4.83 15.76 -15.04
CA ALA A 150 -5.36 14.78 -14.09
C ALA A 150 -4.65 13.42 -14.21
N PHE A 151 -4.48 12.90 -15.42
CA PHE A 151 -3.83 11.61 -15.63
C PHE A 151 -2.30 11.67 -15.53
N GLY A 152 -1.67 12.74 -16.04
CA GLY A 152 -0.23 12.98 -15.85
C GLY A 152 0.13 13.18 -14.38
N GLY A 153 -0.62 14.04 -13.68
CA GLY A 153 -0.45 14.28 -12.24
C GLY A 153 -0.77 13.05 -11.40
N GLY A 154 -1.83 12.31 -11.74
CA GLY A 154 -2.17 11.04 -11.08
C GLY A 154 -1.07 9.99 -11.21
N GLN A 155 -0.43 9.89 -12.38
CA GLN A 155 0.70 8.98 -12.57
C GLN A 155 1.93 9.40 -11.75
N LEU A 156 2.22 10.70 -11.67
CA LEU A 156 3.27 11.22 -10.79
C LEU A 156 3.03 10.85 -9.33
N LEU A 157 1.81 11.09 -8.84
CA LEU A 157 1.43 10.72 -7.47
C LEU A 157 1.59 9.21 -7.22
N LEU A 158 1.19 8.39 -8.19
CA LEU A 158 1.33 6.93 -8.08
C LEU A 158 2.81 6.52 -8.04
N ASN A 159 3.65 7.10 -8.88
CA ASN A 159 5.09 6.85 -8.90
C ASN A 159 5.74 7.20 -7.56
N GLU A 160 5.38 8.36 -6.98
CA GLU A 160 5.86 8.78 -5.66
C GLU A 160 5.38 7.87 -4.54
N VAL A 161 4.11 7.45 -4.54
CA VAL A 161 3.59 6.49 -3.56
C VAL A 161 4.32 5.16 -3.66
N MET A 162 4.59 4.67 -4.87
CA MET A 162 5.33 3.42 -5.07
C MET A 162 6.78 3.56 -4.60
N ALA A 163 7.46 4.66 -4.91
CA ALA A 163 8.81 4.95 -4.43
C ALA A 163 8.86 5.03 -2.88
N ALA A 164 7.93 5.75 -2.27
CA ALA A 164 7.81 5.88 -0.82
C ALA A 164 7.50 4.53 -0.15
N SER A 165 6.61 3.72 -0.74
CA SER A 165 6.29 2.40 -0.21
C SER A 165 7.51 1.47 -0.20
N GLY A 166 8.35 1.51 -1.25
CA GLY A 166 9.59 0.75 -1.32
C GLY A 166 10.57 1.12 -0.19
N TRP A 167 10.65 2.40 0.16
CA TRP A 167 11.44 2.87 1.30
C TRP A 167 10.90 2.36 2.63
N VAL A 168 9.57 2.39 2.84
CA VAL A 168 8.93 1.87 4.05
C VAL A 168 9.20 0.37 4.21
N TYR A 169 9.01 -0.42 3.15
CA TYR A 169 9.27 -1.86 3.18
C TYR A 169 10.75 -2.20 3.40
N ALA A 170 11.67 -1.44 2.80
CA ALA A 170 13.10 -1.61 3.02
C ALA A 170 13.47 -1.34 4.49
N LYS A 171 12.86 -0.30 5.09
CA LYS A 171 13.09 0.05 6.50
C LYS A 171 12.54 -1.01 7.46
N THR A 172 11.33 -1.52 7.21
CA THR A 172 10.75 -2.59 8.05
C THR A 172 11.53 -3.90 7.95
N ARG A 173 12.12 -4.18 6.79
CA ARG A 173 12.93 -5.39 6.59
C ARG A 173 14.27 -5.30 7.33
N SER A 174 14.95 -4.15 7.29
CA SER A 174 16.17 -3.95 8.08
C SER A 174 15.92 -4.06 9.59
N GLU A 175 14.75 -3.65 10.08
CA GLU A 175 14.39 -3.72 11.50
C GLU A 175 14.01 -5.15 11.95
N SER A 176 13.48 -5.95 11.03
CA SER A 176 13.15 -7.37 11.24
C SER A 176 14.42 -8.25 11.22
N GLU A 177 15.33 -8.02 10.28
CA GLU A 177 16.61 -8.75 10.18
C GLU A 177 17.57 -8.35 11.32
N GLN A 178 17.42 -7.16 11.93
CA GLN A 178 18.22 -6.73 13.08
C GLN A 178 17.64 -7.20 14.43
N SER A 179 16.35 -7.56 14.50
CA SER A 179 15.74 -8.19 15.69
C SER A 179 16.00 -9.69 15.80
N GLU A 180 16.32 -10.39 14.70
CA GLU A 180 16.69 -11.81 14.74
C GLU A 180 18.19 -12.07 14.96
N VAL A 181 19.05 -11.03 14.97
CA VAL A 181 20.51 -11.18 15.16
C VAL A 181 20.97 -10.96 16.61
N SER A 182 20.07 -10.62 17.54
CA SER A 182 20.42 -10.36 18.94
C SER A 182 20.15 -11.54 19.90
N SER A 183 20.28 -12.78 19.41
CA SER A 183 20.26 -13.99 20.24
C SER A 183 21.15 -15.08 19.63
N GLY A 184 22.46 -14.92 19.75
CA GLY A 184 23.42 -15.95 19.33
C GLY A 184 24.85 -15.46 19.27
N ALA A 185 25.49 -15.26 20.43
CA ALA A 185 26.91 -15.00 20.52
C ALA A 185 27.72 -16.26 20.13
N SER A 186 28.54 -16.19 19.07
CA SER A 186 30.00 -16.44 19.13
C SER A 186 30.66 -16.43 17.73
N PRO A 187 31.90 -15.90 17.58
CA PRO A 187 32.63 -15.84 16.33
C PRO A 187 33.59 -17.03 16.16
N SER A 188 33.64 -17.63 14.98
CA SER A 188 34.69 -18.53 14.49
C SER A 188 34.42 -18.68 12.99
N GLY A 189 35.34 -18.52 12.05
CA GLY A 189 36.77 -18.74 12.05
C GLY A 189 37.09 -19.34 10.68
N SER A 190 37.90 -18.64 9.90
CA SER A 190 38.43 -19.00 8.58
C SER A 190 38.80 -20.48 8.39
N VAL A 191 38.45 -21.09 7.24
CA VAL A 191 39.39 -21.90 6.43
C VAL A 191 38.89 -22.15 5.01
N ALA A 192 39.86 -22.17 4.09
CA ALA A 192 39.77 -22.25 2.64
C ALA A 192 39.84 -23.69 2.08
N SER A 193 39.32 -23.91 0.86
CA SER A 193 39.90 -24.75 -0.22
C SER A 193 38.86 -24.90 -1.34
N ALA A 194 39.04 -24.30 -2.52
CA ALA A 194 39.95 -24.65 -3.62
C ALA A 194 39.33 -25.65 -4.63
N ALA A 195 38.97 -25.14 -5.82
CA ALA A 195 39.22 -25.75 -7.13
C ALA A 195 38.73 -24.82 -8.28
N ALA A 196 39.67 -24.08 -8.86
CA ALA A 196 39.59 -23.53 -10.24
C ALA A 196 39.96 -24.66 -11.25
N PRO A 197 39.94 -24.54 -12.60
CA PRO A 197 40.30 -23.37 -13.45
C PRO A 197 39.26 -23.13 -14.59
N SER A 198 39.23 -22.03 -15.35
CA SER A 198 40.27 -21.55 -16.26
C SER A 198 40.07 -20.07 -16.63
N ARG A 199 41.05 -19.26 -16.27
CA ARG A 199 41.44 -17.98 -16.92
C ARG A 199 42.32 -18.32 -18.15
N PRO A 200 42.58 -17.42 -19.11
CA PRO A 200 43.50 -16.28 -18.92
C PRO A 200 43.01 -15.00 -19.68
N LEU A 201 43.55 -13.78 -19.64
CA LEU A 201 44.58 -12.98 -18.97
C LEU A 201 44.17 -11.54 -19.39
N ALA A 202 44.27 -10.46 -18.62
CA ALA A 202 45.50 -9.89 -18.09
C ALA A 202 45.20 -8.93 -16.92
N ALA A 203 46.22 -8.73 -16.09
CA ALA A 203 46.27 -7.93 -14.87
C ALA A 203 47.37 -6.84 -15.06
N PRO A 204 47.93 -6.21 -14.01
CA PRO A 204 47.33 -5.30 -13.00
C PRO A 204 48.19 -4.02 -12.80
N ALA A 205 47.72 -3.06 -12.01
CA ALA A 205 48.57 -2.25 -11.13
C ALA A 205 47.75 -1.62 -9.98
N GLN A 206 48.26 -1.77 -8.77
CA GLN A 206 47.86 -1.18 -7.47
C GLN A 206 49.20 -0.79 -6.79
N PRO A 207 49.24 -0.17 -5.59
CA PRO A 207 48.49 0.94 -5.00
C PRO A 207 49.46 2.02 -4.43
N ASP A 208 48.96 3.13 -3.87
CA ASP A 208 49.65 3.78 -2.75
C ASP A 208 48.71 4.65 -1.89
N ALA A 209 49.15 4.84 -0.65
CA ALA A 209 48.41 5.06 0.59
C ALA A 209 47.66 6.40 0.80
N MET A 210 46.66 6.33 1.69
CA MET A 210 45.89 7.41 2.37
C MET A 210 46.78 8.31 3.28
N PRO A 211 46.37 9.52 3.74
CA PRO A 211 45.31 9.68 4.77
C PRO A 211 44.42 10.98 4.79
N ALA A 212 43.19 10.81 5.29
CA ALA A 212 42.29 11.64 6.12
C ALA A 212 42.05 13.19 5.95
N ALA A 213 40.77 13.50 5.63
CA ALA A 213 39.82 14.54 6.16
C ALA A 213 40.04 16.06 5.90
N PRO A 214 39.00 16.95 5.95
CA PRO A 214 37.57 16.76 6.30
C PRO A 214 36.53 17.31 5.27
N SER A 215 35.27 16.94 5.51
CA SER A 215 34.01 17.39 4.86
C SER A 215 33.82 18.91 4.84
N PRO A 216 33.09 19.46 3.85
CA PRO A 216 31.76 19.98 4.20
C PRO A 216 30.65 19.65 3.16
N GLU A 217 29.43 19.58 3.68
CA GLU A 217 28.16 19.75 2.97
C GLU A 217 27.71 18.61 2.04
N ALA A 218 27.36 17.49 2.68
CA ALA A 218 26.25 16.68 2.23
C ALA A 218 24.96 17.53 2.29
N GLN A 219 24.62 18.17 1.17
CA GLN A 219 23.26 18.62 0.90
C GLN A 219 22.36 17.39 0.93
N HIS A 220 21.70 17.20 2.07
CA HIS A 220 20.58 16.29 2.22
C HIS A 220 19.53 16.70 1.19
N ASP A 221 19.41 15.91 0.10
CA ASP A 221 18.21 15.85 -0.73
C ASP A 221 17.08 15.26 0.11
N GLU A 222 16.52 16.09 0.99
CA GLU A 222 15.26 15.79 1.65
C GLU A 222 14.14 15.86 0.61
N PRO A 223 13.36 14.77 0.45
CA PRO A 223 12.22 14.79 -0.44
C PRO A 223 11.14 15.75 0.09
N TRP A 224 10.55 16.56 -0.80
CA TRP A 224 9.68 17.70 -0.51
C TRP A 224 8.51 17.46 0.48
N TYR A 225 8.12 16.20 0.70
CA TYR A 225 7.10 15.80 1.66
C TYR A 225 7.58 15.80 3.13
N SER A 226 8.89 15.86 3.40
CA SER A 226 9.41 16.14 4.74
C SER A 226 8.98 17.54 5.22
N ARG A 227 8.89 18.50 4.28
CA ARG A 227 8.41 19.86 4.52
C ARG A 227 6.89 19.98 4.52
N ALA A 228 6.19 19.13 3.78
CA ALA A 228 4.73 19.22 3.60
C ALA A 228 3.97 18.17 4.42
N SER A 229 3.81 18.44 5.73
CA SER A 229 2.56 18.33 6.48
C SER A 229 1.61 17.11 6.28
N LEU A 230 2.08 15.94 5.85
CA LEU A 230 1.29 14.69 5.85
C LEU A 230 1.02 14.16 7.28
N SER A 231 1.70 14.70 8.29
CA SER A 231 1.42 14.47 9.71
C SER A 231 0.13 15.16 10.21
N ARG A 232 -0.50 16.02 9.40
CA ARG A 232 -1.78 16.68 9.75
C ARG A 232 -3.01 15.94 9.21
N LEU A 233 -2.84 15.01 8.26
CA LEU A 233 -3.93 14.30 7.59
C LEU A 233 -4.04 12.81 7.98
N LEU A 234 -3.07 12.29 8.74
CA LEU A 234 -3.13 10.96 9.33
C LEU A 234 -3.44 11.09 10.84
N PRO A 235 -4.55 10.50 11.35
CA PRO A 235 -4.89 10.51 12.77
C PRO A 235 -3.99 9.58 13.61
N VAL A 236 -2.86 9.14 13.06
CA VAL A 236 -1.85 8.38 13.79
C VAL A 236 -0.70 9.32 14.10
N ARG A 237 -0.89 10.12 15.16
CA ARG A 237 0.23 10.81 15.80
C ARG A 237 1.13 9.75 16.42
N LYS A 238 2.44 9.82 16.14
CA LYS A 238 3.44 9.05 16.89
C LYS A 238 3.46 9.62 18.29
N ILE A 239 2.78 8.92 19.20
CA ILE A 239 2.75 9.20 20.63
C ILE A 239 4.01 8.52 21.19
N SER A 240 4.80 9.23 21.99
CA SER A 240 5.94 8.60 22.68
C SER A 240 5.43 7.56 23.69
N ASP A 241 6.23 6.54 24.00
CA ASP A 241 5.82 5.46 24.91
C ASP A 241 5.35 5.99 26.28
N ASP A 242 5.92 7.10 26.75
CA ASP A 242 5.52 7.80 27.97
C ASP A 242 4.13 8.46 27.87
N GLU A 243 3.80 9.06 26.72
CA GLU A 243 2.45 9.61 26.48
C GLU A 243 1.42 8.50 26.30
N TYR A 244 1.81 7.35 25.75
CA TYR A 244 0.93 6.18 25.61
C TYR A 244 0.58 5.62 26.99
N ALA A 245 1.58 5.44 27.87
CA ALA A 245 1.37 5.00 29.24
C ALA A 245 0.44 5.96 30.02
N ARG A 246 0.61 7.28 29.84
CA ARG A 246 -0.30 8.28 30.44
C ARG A 246 -1.73 8.16 29.94
N LYS A 247 -1.93 8.08 28.61
CA LYS A 247 -3.27 7.96 28.01
C LYS A 247 -3.96 6.65 28.37
N LEU A 248 -3.20 5.57 28.52
CA LEU A 248 -3.73 4.28 28.95
C LEU A 248 -4.25 4.37 30.39
N GLY A 249 -3.49 4.98 31.31
CA GLY A 249 -3.94 5.18 32.69
C GLY A 249 -5.11 6.15 32.83
N GLU A 250 -5.22 7.17 31.97
CA GLU A 250 -6.39 8.05 31.91
C GLU A 250 -7.64 7.31 31.41
N ARG A 251 -7.50 6.49 30.37
CA ARG A 251 -8.58 5.65 29.83
C ARG A 251 -9.05 4.61 30.84
N GLU A 252 -8.14 4.02 31.60
CA GLU A 252 -8.46 3.05 32.65
C GLU A 252 -9.32 3.69 33.75
N ARG A 253 -8.93 4.87 34.25
CA ARG A 253 -9.71 5.62 35.25
C ARG A 253 -11.06 6.09 34.70
N GLU A 254 -11.14 6.45 33.42
CA GLU A 254 -12.41 6.81 32.78
C GLU A 254 -13.35 5.60 32.69
N LEU A 255 -12.82 4.42 32.33
CA LEU A 255 -13.58 3.19 32.28
C LEU A 255 -14.05 2.75 33.66
N GLU A 256 -13.19 2.83 34.69
CA GLU A 256 -13.58 2.54 36.08
C GLU A 256 -14.73 3.44 36.55
N LYS A 257 -14.69 4.75 36.22
CA LYS A 257 -15.78 5.67 36.54
C LYS A 257 -17.09 5.30 35.85
N ARG A 258 -17.06 4.98 34.55
CA ARG A 258 -18.26 4.55 33.81
C ARG A 258 -18.82 3.24 34.34
N LEU A 259 -17.95 2.33 34.78
CA LEU A 259 -18.36 1.05 35.36
C LEU A 259 -19.02 1.26 36.74
N ALA A 260 -18.49 2.18 37.55
CA ALA A 260 -19.10 2.58 38.82
C ALA A 260 -20.46 3.27 38.63
N GLU A 261 -20.60 4.13 37.62
CA GLU A 261 -21.84 4.80 37.25
C GLU A 261 -22.91 3.79 36.80
N LEU A 262 -22.55 2.87 35.89
CA LEU A 262 -23.44 1.80 35.44
C LEU A 262 -23.87 0.87 36.58
N HIS A 263 -22.97 0.53 37.52
CA HIS A 263 -23.35 -0.23 38.72
C HIS A 263 -24.30 0.56 39.63
N GLY A 264 -24.16 1.89 39.67
CA GLY A 264 -25.10 2.78 40.36
C GLY A 264 -26.49 2.74 39.73
N GLU A 265 -26.56 2.91 38.40
CA GLU A 265 -27.81 2.85 37.63
C GLU A 265 -28.50 1.49 37.73
N LEU A 266 -27.74 0.39 37.63
CA LEU A 266 -28.28 -0.96 37.74
C LEU A 266 -28.84 -1.23 39.15
N ARG A 267 -28.19 -0.70 40.18
CA ARG A 267 -28.68 -0.81 41.55
C ARG A 267 -29.94 0.04 41.75
N ALA A 268 -30.00 1.24 41.18
CA ALA A 268 -31.18 2.11 41.23
C ALA A 268 -32.40 1.48 40.52
N SER A 269 -32.22 0.96 39.30
CA SER A 269 -33.29 0.30 38.54
C SER A 269 -33.77 -1.00 39.21
N SER A 270 -32.87 -1.76 39.84
CA SER A 270 -33.25 -2.97 40.60
C SER A 270 -34.10 -2.67 41.85
N VAL A 271 -33.99 -1.47 42.41
CA VAL A 271 -34.81 -1.01 43.55
C VAL A 271 -36.17 -0.50 43.06
N GLU A 272 -36.21 0.16 41.91
CA GLU A 272 -37.43 0.65 41.27
C GLU A 272 -38.34 -0.51 40.81
N GLU A 273 -37.79 -1.57 40.22
CA GLU A 273 -38.56 -2.77 39.86
C GLU A 273 -39.15 -3.50 41.07
N ARG A 274 -38.45 -3.49 42.23
CA ARG A 274 -38.98 -4.06 43.48
C ARG A 274 -40.07 -3.19 44.12
N GLY A 275 -40.06 -1.87 43.89
CA GLY A 275 -41.10 -0.96 44.34
C GLY A 275 -42.38 -1.06 43.50
N ALA A 276 -42.25 -1.20 42.18
CA ALA A 276 -43.38 -1.30 41.26
C ALA A 276 -44.16 -2.63 41.37
N GLY A 277 -43.53 -3.70 41.85
CA GLY A 277 -44.17 -5.00 42.08
C GLY A 277 -45.08 -5.07 43.33
N ALA A 278 -45.05 -4.08 44.22
CA ALA A 278 -45.81 -4.10 45.47
C ALA A 278 -47.19 -3.41 45.39
N VAL A 279 -47.54 -2.80 44.26
CA VAL A 279 -48.82 -2.06 44.08
C VAL A 279 -49.66 -2.74 42.99
N LYS A 280 -50.16 -3.93 43.29
CA LYS A 280 -51.34 -4.53 42.65
C LYS A 280 -51.88 -5.60 43.61
N VAL A 281 -52.69 -5.13 44.56
CA VAL A 281 -53.66 -5.93 45.30
C VAL A 281 -55.04 -5.49 44.84
#